data_AF-A0A937B6E9-F1
#
_entry.id   AF-A0A937B6E9-F1
#
_cell.length_a   1.000
_cell.length_b   1.000
_cell.length_c   1.000
_cell.angle_alpha   90.00
_cell.angle_beta   90.00
_cell.angle_gamma   90.00
#
_symmetry.space_group_name_H-M   'P 1'
#
loop_
_entity.id
_entity.type
_entity.pdbx_description
1 polymer ?
#
loop_
_entity_poly.entity_id
_entity_poly.type
_entity_poly.pdbx_seq_one_letter_code
_entity_poly.pdbx_strand_id
1 'polypeptide(L)'
;HTVCAVMTAEFLVFSKSRGNDLSTPMPQYGFAGLKPGDRWCLCASRWKEAFDAGAAPAVVLEATHAVQLRIVPLDDLKRHAFRPH
;
A
#
# COMPACT_ATOMS: atom_id res chain seq x y z
N HIS A 1 -7.08 3.44 -6.33
CA HIS A 1 -6.94 2.38 -5.32
C HIS A 1 -7.00 1.02 -6.01
N THR A 2 -5.87 0.54 -6.53
CA THR A 2 -5.80 -0.63 -7.42
C THR A 2 -4.71 -1.63 -7.03
N VAL A 3 -3.83 -1.27 -6.09
CA VAL A 3 -2.79 -2.13 -5.54
C VAL A 3 -3.21 -2.57 -4.14
N CYS A 4 -3.56 -3.84 -3.95
CA CYS A 4 -3.86 -4.37 -2.63
C CYS A 4 -2.55 -4.68 -1.91
N ALA A 5 -2.30 -4.01 -0.79
CA ALA A 5 -1.06 -4.15 -0.04
C ALA A 5 -1.34 -4.51 1.43
N VAL A 6 -0.36 -5.14 2.07
CA VAL A 6 -0.36 -5.43 3.51
C VAL A 6 0.44 -4.35 4.21
N MET A 7 -0.23 -3.55 5.05
CA MET A 7 0.39 -2.39 5.69
C MET A 7 1.54 -2.82 6.61
N THR A 8 2.61 -2.03 6.63
CA THR A 8 3.70 -2.14 7.60
C THR A 8 3.78 -0.85 8.42
N ALA A 9 4.43 -0.91 9.60
CA ALA A 9 4.59 0.29 10.42
C ALA A 9 5.41 1.36 9.68
N GLU A 10 6.46 0.92 8.98
CA GLU A 10 7.36 1.74 8.19
C GLU A 10 6.61 2.44 7.05
N PHE A 11 5.77 1.71 6.32
CA PHE A 11 4.96 2.29 5.25
C PHE A 11 3.95 3.31 5.79
N LEU A 12 3.29 3.04 6.93
CA LEU A 12 2.30 3.97 7.49
C LEU A 12 2.95 5.28 7.94
N VAL A 13 4.13 5.22 8.57
CA VAL A 13 4.92 6.40 8.92
C VAL A 13 5.37 7.16 7.67
N PHE A 14 5.89 6.45 6.67
CA PHE A 14 6.28 7.04 5.39
C PHE A 14 5.10 7.75 4.71
N SER A 15 3.97 7.05 4.54
CA SER A 15 2.78 7.55 3.87
C SER A 15 2.25 8.82 4.57
N LYS A 16 2.21 8.81 5.91
CA LYS A 16 1.86 9.99 6.70
C LYS A 16 2.81 11.16 6.47
N SER A 17 4.12 10.92 6.43
CA SER A 17 5.13 11.96 6.14
C SER A 17 5.00 12.55 4.72
N ARG A 18 4.39 11.81 3.78
CA ARG A 18 4.07 12.24 2.41
C ARG A 18 2.66 12.83 2.26
N GLY A 19 2.00 13.16 3.37
CA GLY A 19 0.68 13.78 3.40
C GLY A 19 -0.47 12.81 3.11
N ASN A 20 -0.25 11.50 3.17
CA ASN A 20 -1.27 10.48 3.02
C ASN A 20 -1.39 9.69 4.34
N ASP A 21 -1.99 10.31 5.35
CA ASP A 21 -2.16 9.67 6.66
C ASP A 21 -3.25 8.60 6.61
N LEU A 22 -2.82 7.35 6.60
CA LEU A 22 -3.70 6.17 6.67
C LEU A 22 -3.79 5.60 8.09
N SER A 23 -3.13 6.20 9.07
CA SER A 23 -3.00 5.67 10.43
C SER A 23 -3.91 6.36 11.45
N THR A 24 -4.17 7.67 11.27
CA THR A 24 -5.01 8.43 12.20
C THR A 24 -6.48 8.07 12.00
N PRO A 25 -7.21 7.64 13.05
CA PRO A 25 -8.65 7.41 12.96
C PRO A 25 -9.40 8.70 12.60
N MET A 26 -10.38 8.58 11.71
CA MET A 26 -11.33 9.64 11.38
C MET A 26 -12.77 9.09 11.50
N PRO A 27 -13.31 9.00 12.74
CA PRO A 27 -14.64 8.42 13.01
C PRO A 27 -15.77 9.11 12.24
N GLN A 28 -15.65 10.41 11.98
CA GLN A 28 -16.61 11.18 11.18
C GLN A 28 -16.76 10.67 9.74
N TYR A 29 -15.78 9.90 9.24
CA TYR A 29 -15.81 9.25 7.93
C TYR A 29 -15.90 7.72 8.04
N GLY A 30 -16.12 7.17 9.24
CA GLY A 30 -16.11 5.73 9.48
C GLY A 30 -14.75 5.06 9.29
N PHE A 31 -13.66 5.84 9.33
CA PHE A 31 -12.31 5.32 9.13
C PHE A 31 -11.61 5.10 10.47
N ALA A 32 -11.30 3.84 10.81
CA ALA A 32 -10.66 3.50 12.10
C ALA A 32 -9.15 3.77 12.14
N GLY A 33 -8.52 4.11 11.00
CA GLY A 33 -7.07 4.09 10.85
C GLY A 33 -6.55 2.67 10.64
N LEU A 34 -5.52 2.54 9.79
CA LEU A 34 -4.87 1.28 9.48
C LEU A 34 -3.75 0.96 10.46
N LYS A 35 -3.51 -0.34 10.63
CA LYS A 35 -2.44 -0.91 11.45
C LYS A 35 -1.58 -1.87 10.62
N PRO A 36 -0.35 -2.17 11.08
CA PRO A 36 0.45 -3.21 10.44
C PRO A 36 -0.32 -4.54 10.34
N GLY A 37 -0.25 -5.19 9.18
CA GLY A 37 -0.99 -6.40 8.85
C GLY A 37 -2.34 -6.18 8.15
N ASP A 38 -2.91 -4.98 8.22
CA ASP A 38 -4.16 -4.68 7.51
C ASP A 38 -3.95 -4.76 5.99
N ARG A 39 -4.94 -5.31 5.28
CA ARG A 39 -4.98 -5.26 3.82
C ARG A 39 -5.73 -4.02 3.37
N TRP A 40 -5.10 -3.24 2.49
CA TRP A 40 -5.69 -2.01 1.97
C TRP A 40 -5.33 -1.77 0.51
N CYS A 41 -6.30 -1.31 -0.27
CA CYS A 41 -6.10 -0.96 -1.66
C CYS A 41 -5.52 0.45 -1.75
N LEU A 42 -4.24 0.56 -2.13
CA LEU A 42 -3.54 1.82 -2.36
C LEU A 42 -3.73 2.34 -3.79
N CYS A 43 -3.62 3.64 -3.97
CA CYS A 43 -3.37 4.21 -5.30
C CYS A 43 -2.03 3.70 -5.82
N ALA A 44 -1.97 3.30 -7.09
CA ALA A 44 -0.74 2.79 -7.70
C ALA A 44 0.41 3.81 -7.61
N SER A 45 0.13 5.11 -7.76
CA SER A 45 1.10 6.19 -7.57
C SER A 45 1.65 6.27 -6.14
N ARG A 46 0.82 6.06 -5.11
CA ARG A 46 1.26 6.05 -3.71
C ARG A 46 2.09 4.83 -3.37
N TRP A 47 1.76 3.67 -3.93
CA TRP A 47 2.61 2.50 -3.79
C TRP A 47 3.95 2.70 -4.51
N LYS A 48 3.95 3.28 -5.72
CA LYS A 48 5.19 3.58 -6.47
C LYS A 48 6.09 4.59 -5.76
N GLU A 49 5.51 5.64 -5.18
CA GLU A 49 6.22 6.61 -4.35
C GLU A 49 6.93 5.93 -3.17
N ALA A 50 6.26 5.00 -2.50
CA ALA A 50 6.86 4.22 -1.42
C ALA A 50 7.94 3.26 -1.92
N PHE A 51 7.74 2.62 -3.08
CA PHE A 51 8.72 1.73 -3.70
C PHE A 51 10.02 2.48 -4.05
N ASP A 52 9.91 3.66 -4.67
CA ASP A 52 11.06 4.48 -5.03
C ASP A 52 11.82 5.00 -3.80
N ALA A 53 11.14 5.12 -2.66
CA ALA A 53 11.73 5.49 -1.38
C ALA A 53 12.21 4.29 -0.54
N GLY A 54 12.10 3.05 -1.04
CA GLY A 54 12.48 1.84 -0.30
C GLY A 54 11.56 1.49 0.87
N ALA A 55 10.33 2.03 0.89
CA ALA A 55 9.34 1.85 1.95
C ALA A 55 8.04 1.18 1.47
N ALA A 56 8.07 0.51 0.30
CA ALA A 56 6.88 -0.14 -0.25
C ALA A 56 6.40 -1.32 0.61
N PRO A 57 5.10 -1.39 0.93
CA PRO A 57 4.51 -2.55 1.59
C PRO A 57 4.36 -3.72 0.61
N ALA A 58 4.30 -4.94 1.16
CA ALA A 58 4.08 -6.14 0.37
C ALA A 58 2.71 -6.11 -0.33
N VAL A 59 2.63 -6.66 -1.54
CA VAL A 59 1.45 -6.63 -2.43
C VAL A 59 0.78 -7.99 -2.50
N VAL A 60 -0.53 -8.04 -2.32
CA VAL A 60 -1.34 -9.23 -2.63
C VAL A 60 -1.66 -9.20 -4.12
N LEU A 61 -0.92 -9.97 -4.92
CA LEU A 61 -0.99 -9.92 -6.38
C LEU A 61 -2.37 -10.32 -6.91
N GLU A 62 -2.96 -11.36 -6.32
CA GLU A 62 -4.26 -11.91 -6.69
C GLU A 62 -5.41 -10.93 -6.39
N ALA A 63 -5.18 -9.95 -5.51
CA ALA A 63 -6.14 -8.91 -5.15
C ALA A 63 -5.78 -7.53 -5.78
N THR A 64 -4.84 -7.49 -6.72
CA THR A 64 -4.37 -6.25 -7.35
C THR A 64 -4.85 -6.15 -8.79
N HIS A 65 -5.57 -5.07 -9.12
CA HIS A 65 -6.22 -4.90 -10.43
C HIS A 65 -5.21 -4.52 -11.51
N ALA A 66 -5.19 -5.24 -12.64
CA ALA A 66 -4.27 -5.14 -13.79
C ALA A 66 -4.09 -3.75 -14.46
N VAL A 67 -4.84 -2.72 -14.05
CA VAL A 67 -4.71 -1.33 -14.53
C VAL A 67 -3.51 -0.61 -13.90
N GLN A 68 -3.11 -1.04 -12.70
CA GLN A 68 -1.88 -0.60 -12.03
C GLN A 68 -0.62 -0.78 -12.88
N LEU A 69 -0.60 -1.74 -13.82
CA LEU A 69 0.54 -2.02 -14.71
C LEU A 69 0.89 -0.85 -15.64
N ARG A 70 -0.01 0.13 -15.77
CA ARG A 70 0.27 1.40 -16.45
C ARG A 70 1.22 2.31 -15.66
N ILE A 71 1.39 2.07 -14.37
CA ILE A 71 2.16 2.91 -13.43
C ILE A 71 3.28 2.11 -12.77
N VAL A 72 3.04 0.85 -12.42
CA VAL A 72 3.99 -0.03 -11.72
C VAL A 72 4.21 -1.30 -12.54
N PRO A 73 5.45 -1.59 -12.97
CA PRO A 73 5.78 -2.84 -13.66
C PRO A 73 5.41 -4.09 -12.86
N LEU A 74 5.01 -5.15 -13.55
CA LEU A 74 4.64 -6.41 -12.91
C LEU A 74 5.81 -7.02 -12.10
N ASP A 75 7.04 -6.87 -12.58
CA ASP A 75 8.22 -7.41 -11.90
C ASP A 75 8.47 -6.75 -10.55
N ASP A 76 8.22 -5.43 -10.42
CA ASP A 76 8.35 -4.71 -9.16
C ASP A 76 7.29 -5.17 -8.14
N LEU A 77 6.06 -5.40 -8.61
CA LEU A 77 4.99 -5.98 -7.79
C LEU A 77 5.33 -7.40 -7.35
N LYS A 78 5.88 -8.23 -8.25
CA LYS A 78 6.29 -9.62 -7.95
C LYS A 78 7.42 -9.67 -6.92
N ARG A 79 8.38 -8.75 -6.99
CA ARG A 79 9.46 -8.62 -6.00
C ARG A 79 8.94 -8.32 -4.59
N HIS A 80 7.80 -7.65 -4.50
CA HIS A 80 7.12 -7.31 -3.25
C HIS A 80 5.90 -8.20 -2.97
N ALA A 81 5.77 -9.35 -3.63
CA ALA A 81 4.61 -10.21 -3.44
C ALA A 81 4.49 -10.68 -1.99
N PHE A 82 3.33 -10.45 -1.38
CA PHE A 82 3.00 -10.97 -0.07
C PHE A 82 2.84 -12.49 -0.15
N ARG A 83 3.58 -13.22 0.67
CA ARG A 83 3.48 -14.68 0.79
C ARG A 83 2.97 -15.00 2.19
N PRO A 84 1.72 -15.48 2.34
CA PRO A 84 1.27 -15.98 3.63
C PRO A 84 2.12 -17.19 4.02
N HIS A 85 2.46 -17.27 5.31
CA HIS A 85 3.05 -18.47 5.92
C HIS A 85 1.99 -19.53 6.15
#